data_AF-A0A227J503-F1
#
_entry.id   AF-A0A227J503-F1
#
_cell.length_a   1.000
_cell.length_b   1.000
_cell.length_c   1.000
_cell.angle_alpha   90.00
_cell.angle_beta   90.00
_cell.angle_gamma   90.00
#
_symmetry.space_group_name_H-M   'P 1'
#
loop_
_entity.id
_entity.type
_entity.pdbx_description
1 polymer ?
#
loop_
_entity_poly.entity_id
_entity_poly.type
_entity_poly.pdbx_seq_one_letter_code
_entity_poly.pdbx_strand_id
1 'polypeptide(L)'
;ELDYLVIDMPPGTGDIQLTLSQQIPVTGTVLVTTPQDLALADARKGAAMFNKVNVPVVGVVENMSYHICSQCGATEHIFGMGGAEKMSQEFGLALLGQIPLHISMREDIDAGVP
;
A
#
# COMPACT_ATOMS: atom_id res chain seq x y z
N GLU A 1 4.40 27.71 -0.61
CA GLU A 1 4.66 26.81 0.52
C GLU A 1 4.32 25.40 0.10
N LEU A 2 4.92 24.38 0.73
CA LEU A 2 4.69 22.97 0.41
C LEU A 2 3.86 22.35 1.53
N ASP A 3 2.62 21.97 1.23
CA ASP A 3 1.72 21.40 2.24
C ASP A 3 2.02 19.92 2.53
N TYR A 4 2.42 19.17 1.50
CA TYR A 4 2.67 17.73 1.59
C TYR A 4 3.95 17.34 0.85
N LEU A 5 4.80 16.56 1.52
CA LEU A 5 5.93 15.87 0.91
C LEU A 5 5.66 14.37 0.98
N VAL A 6 5.44 13.74 -0.18
CA VAL A 6 5.30 12.29 -0.29
C VAL A 6 6.68 11.68 -0.50
N ILE A 7 7.03 10.70 0.33
CA ILE A 7 8.31 9.99 0.27
C ILE A 7 8.01 8.55 -0.09
N ASP A 8 8.47 8.12 -1.27
CA ASP A 8 8.43 6.72 -1.65
C ASP A 8 9.56 5.97 -0.94
N MET A 9 9.19 5.17 0.05
CA MET A 9 10.16 4.41 0.82
C MET A 9 10.59 3.16 0.06
N PRO A 10 11.86 2.73 0.18
CA PRO A 10 12.30 1.45 -0.35
C PRO A 10 11.37 0.30 0.10
N PRO A 11 11.19 -0.75 -0.71
CA PRO A 11 10.32 -1.86 -0.34
C PRO A 11 10.85 -2.61 0.88
N GLY A 12 9.95 -3.29 1.58
CA GLY A 12 10.26 -4.12 2.75
C GLY A 12 10.24 -3.35 4.07
N THR A 13 10.86 -3.96 5.10
CA THR A 13 10.80 -3.48 6.49
C THR A 13 12.18 -3.52 7.15
N GLY A 14 13.21 -3.21 6.37
CA GLY A 14 14.60 -3.21 6.82
C GLY A 14 14.99 -1.93 7.59
N ASP A 15 16.29 -1.79 7.82
CA ASP A 15 16.83 -0.68 8.60
C ASP A 15 16.80 0.67 7.85
N ILE A 16 16.64 0.65 6.52
CA ILE A 16 16.62 1.87 5.72
C ILE A 16 15.35 2.69 5.99
N GLN A 17 14.20 2.03 6.17
CA GLN A 17 12.93 2.71 6.50
C GLN A 17 13.01 3.33 7.89
N LEU A 18 13.62 2.63 8.86
CA LEU A 18 13.89 3.16 10.21
C LEU A 18 14.78 4.40 10.14
N THR A 19 15.89 4.31 9.41
CA THR A 19 16.84 5.41 9.27
C THR A 19 16.18 6.64 8.63
N LEU A 20 15.41 6.46 7.55
CA LEU A 20 14.68 7.55 6.89
C LEU A 20 13.63 8.17 7.81
N SER A 21 12.88 7.37 8.57
CA SER A 21 11.87 7.85 9.52
C SER A 21 12.46 8.65 10.69
N GLN A 22 13.74 8.42 11.01
CA GLN A 22 14.47 9.16 12.06
C GLN A 22 15.14 10.43 11.53
N GLN A 23 15.57 10.43 10.26
CA GLN A 23 16.24 11.58 9.64
C GLN A 23 15.28 12.63 9.11
N ILE A 24 14.08 12.21 8.71
CA ILE A 24 13.07 13.07 8.11
C ILE A 24 11.86 13.12 9.05
N PRO A 25 11.27 14.29 9.34
CA PRO A 25 10.09 14.41 10.18
C PRO A 25 8.85 13.86 9.46
N VAL A 26 8.69 12.54 9.47
CA VAL A 26 7.53 11.85 8.89
C VAL A 26 6.34 12.00 9.83
N THR A 27 5.27 12.63 9.36
CA THR A 27 4.04 12.88 10.13
C THR A 27 3.02 11.76 10.02
N GLY A 28 3.21 10.83 9.09
CA GLY A 28 2.39 9.63 8.97
C GLY A 28 2.82 8.76 7.79
N THR A 29 2.32 7.53 7.78
CA THR A 29 2.63 6.53 6.75
C THR A 29 1.35 5.95 6.16
N VAL A 30 1.36 5.70 4.85
CA VAL A 30 0.37 4.87 4.16
C VAL A 30 1.02 3.54 3.80
N LEU A 31 0.39 2.43 4.18
CA LEU A 31 0.83 1.10 3.76
C LEU A 31 0.21 0.75 2.41
N VAL A 32 1.02 0.28 1.48
CA VAL A 32 0.56 -0.25 0.19
C VAL A 32 0.88 -1.73 0.15
N THR A 33 -0.12 -2.56 -0.16
CA THR A 33 0.03 -4.01 -0.24
C THR A 33 -0.78 -4.56 -1.41
N THR A 34 -0.74 -5.87 -1.62
CA THR A 34 -1.57 -6.59 -2.59
C THR A 34 -2.28 -7.75 -1.87
N PRO A 35 -3.35 -8.35 -2.43
CA PRO A 35 -4.19 -9.30 -1.68
C PRO A 35 -3.49 -10.61 -1.27
N GLN A 36 -2.31 -10.92 -1.83
CA GLN A 36 -1.58 -12.15 -1.55
C GLN A 36 -1.00 -12.17 -0.13
N ASP A 37 -1.06 -13.33 0.53
CA ASP A 37 -0.60 -13.51 1.91
C ASP A 37 0.85 -13.06 2.15
N LEU A 38 1.74 -13.24 1.17
CA LEU A 38 3.13 -12.80 1.29
C LEU A 38 3.24 -11.26 1.39
N ALA A 39 2.52 -10.53 0.55
CA ALA A 39 2.53 -9.06 0.57
C ALA A 39 1.85 -8.53 1.84
N LEU A 40 0.79 -9.20 2.31
CA LEU A 40 0.13 -8.87 3.58
C LEU A 40 1.06 -9.11 4.77
N ALA A 41 1.84 -10.18 4.78
CA ALA A 41 2.80 -10.46 5.84
C ALA A 41 3.86 -9.35 5.97
N ASP A 42 4.32 -8.79 4.85
CA ASP A 42 5.28 -7.68 4.87
C ASP A 42 4.62 -6.35 5.26
N ALA A 43 3.39 -6.09 4.82
CA ALA A 43 2.63 -4.92 5.27
C ALA A 43 2.40 -4.93 6.79
N ARG A 44 2.12 -6.10 7.38
CA ARG A 44 1.97 -6.28 8.85
C ARG A 44 3.26 -5.95 9.60
N LYS A 45 4.40 -6.43 9.10
CA LYS A 45 5.71 -6.06 9.65
C LYS A 45 5.96 -4.56 9.54
N GLY A 46 5.56 -3.95 8.42
CA GLY A 46 5.66 -2.50 8.20
C GLY A 46 4.86 -1.70 9.22
N ALA A 47 3.59 -2.08 9.43
CA ALA A 47 2.73 -1.49 10.44
C ALA A 47 3.37 -1.54 11.85
N ALA A 48 3.89 -2.71 12.23
CA ALA A 48 4.57 -2.89 13.52
C ALA A 48 5.86 -2.08 13.62
N MET A 49 6.62 -1.92 12.53
CA MET A 49 7.85 -1.14 12.49
C MET A 49 7.57 0.37 12.68
N PHE A 50 6.61 0.95 11.96
CA PHE A 50 6.24 2.36 12.13
C PHE A 50 5.68 2.65 13.53
N ASN A 51 4.93 1.72 14.11
CA ASN A 51 4.48 1.83 15.49
C ASN A 51 5.66 1.89 16.49
N LYS A 52 6.77 1.16 16.26
CA LYS A 52 7.97 1.21 17.11
C LYS A 52 8.71 2.55 17.07
N VAL A 53 8.63 3.27 15.94
CA VAL A 53 9.26 4.59 15.78
C VAL A 53 8.28 5.74 16.00
N ASN A 54 7.08 5.46 16.55
CA ASN A 54 6.03 6.44 16.83
C ASN A 54 5.55 7.23 15.60
N VAL A 55 5.61 6.62 14.41
CA VAL A 55 5.04 7.20 13.20
C VAL A 55 3.64 6.60 12.99
N PRO A 56 2.57 7.43 12.93
CA PRO A 56 1.22 6.92 12.80
C PRO A 56 0.99 6.33 11.40
N VAL A 57 0.44 5.12 11.34
CA VAL A 57 -0.06 4.55 10.09
C VAL A 57 -1.46 5.10 9.84
N VAL A 58 -1.62 5.92 8.81
CA VAL A 58 -2.87 6.59 8.44
C VAL A 58 -3.87 5.59 7.87
N GLY A 59 -3.38 4.57 7.18
CA GLY A 59 -4.21 3.49 6.64
C GLY A 59 -3.46 2.60 5.67
N VAL A 60 -4.23 1.71 5.04
CA VAL A 60 -3.75 0.73 4.07
C VAL A 60 -4.47 0.88 2.73
N VAL A 61 -3.73 0.75 1.64
CA VAL A 61 -4.24 0.65 0.27
C VAL A 61 -3.95 -0.76 -0.25
N GLU A 62 -4.96 -1.41 -0.82
CA GLU A 62 -4.79 -2.68 -1.51
C GLU A 62 -4.65 -2.42 -3.01
N ASN A 63 -3.42 -2.52 -3.52
CA ASN A 63 -3.14 -2.43 -4.95
C ASN A 63 -3.43 -3.78 -5.64
N MET A 64 -3.76 -3.73 -6.93
CA MET A 64 -4.08 -4.92 -7.74
C MET A 64 -5.15 -5.82 -7.08
N SER A 65 -6.16 -5.20 -6.43
CA SER A 65 -7.17 -5.89 -5.62
C SER A 65 -8.14 -6.74 -6.45
N TYR A 66 -8.41 -6.29 -7.67
CA TYR A 66 -9.29 -6.97 -8.63
C TYR A 66 -8.94 -6.55 -10.05
N HIS A 67 -9.37 -7.33 -11.04
CA HIS A 67 -9.31 -7.01 -12.45
C HIS A 67 -10.74 -6.91 -12.99
N ILE A 68 -10.99 -5.98 -13.92
CA ILE A 68 -12.25 -5.91 -14.67
C ILE A 68 -11.96 -6.42 -16.07
N CYS A 69 -12.55 -7.55 -16.44
CA CYS A 69 -12.37 -8.15 -17.76
C CYS A 69 -12.82 -7.17 -18.84
N SER A 70 -11.90 -6.81 -19.76
CA SER A 70 -12.16 -5.84 -20.83
C SER A 70 -13.20 -6.30 -21.86
N GLN A 71 -13.53 -7.60 -21.89
CA GLN A 71 -14.46 -8.18 -22.84
C GLN A 71 -15.90 -8.27 -22.31
N CYS A 72 -16.07 -8.62 -21.03
CA CYS A 72 -17.40 -8.88 -20.45
C CYS A 72 -17.74 -8.04 -19.22
N GLY A 73 -16.78 -7.27 -18.68
CA GLY A 73 -16.97 -6.43 -17.49
C GLY A 73 -17.03 -7.19 -16.16
N ALA A 74 -16.78 -8.51 -16.16
CA ALA A 74 -16.73 -9.29 -14.94
C ALA A 74 -15.55 -8.89 -14.04
N THR A 75 -15.78 -8.85 -12.74
CA THR A 75 -14.74 -8.62 -11.73
C THR A 75 -14.06 -9.93 -11.36
N GLU A 76 -12.72 -9.95 -11.46
CA GLU A 76 -11.90 -11.13 -11.20
C GLU A 76 -10.86 -10.83 -10.11
N HIS A 77 -10.79 -11.67 -9.08
CA HIS A 77 -9.86 -11.51 -7.96
C HIS A 77 -8.63 -12.40 -8.14
N ILE A 78 -7.86 -12.12 -9.19
CA ILE A 78 -6.73 -12.95 -9.65
C ILE A 78 -5.64 -13.17 -8.58
N PHE A 79 -5.56 -12.28 -7.59
CA PHE A 79 -4.55 -12.29 -6.53
C PHE A 79 -5.12 -12.57 -5.13
N GLY A 80 -6.42 -12.85 -5.03
CA GLY A 80 -7.15 -12.95 -3.77
C GLY A 80 -8.04 -11.74 -3.50
N MET A 81 -8.78 -11.78 -2.38
CA MET A 81 -9.76 -10.76 -2.00
C MET A 81 -9.73 -10.50 -0.49
N GLY A 82 -9.85 -9.22 -0.11
CA GLY A 82 -10.12 -8.80 1.27
C GLY A 82 -8.93 -8.94 2.21
N GLY A 83 -7.71 -8.96 1.68
CA GLY A 83 -6.48 -9.08 2.46
C GLY A 83 -6.24 -7.84 3.33
N ALA A 84 -6.28 -6.67 2.70
CA ALA A 84 -6.12 -5.39 3.35
C ALA A 84 -7.31 -5.04 4.26
N GLU A 85 -8.53 -5.47 3.93
CA GLU A 85 -9.70 -5.28 4.79
C GLU A 85 -9.55 -6.02 6.11
N LYS A 86 -9.15 -7.30 6.07
CA LYS A 86 -8.84 -8.09 7.28
C LYS A 86 -7.71 -7.45 8.09
N MET A 87 -6.65 -6.99 7.42
CA MET A 87 -5.53 -6.30 8.07
C MET A 87 -5.98 -4.98 8.72
N SER A 88 -6.82 -4.21 8.04
CA SER A 88 -7.40 -2.97 8.55
C SER A 88 -8.17 -3.21 9.85
N GLN A 89 -9.00 -4.27 9.90
CA GLN A 89 -9.73 -4.65 11.10
C GLN A 89 -8.80 -5.11 12.24
N GLU A 90 -7.78 -5.90 11.93
CA GLU A 90 -6.84 -6.44 12.92
C GLU A 90 -5.99 -5.36 13.60
N PHE A 91 -5.50 -4.38 12.83
CA PHE A 91 -4.64 -3.31 13.32
C PHE A 91 -5.41 -2.02 13.67
N GLY A 92 -6.73 -2.00 13.49
CA GLY A 92 -7.54 -0.80 13.71
C GLY A 92 -7.18 0.35 12.76
N LEU A 93 -6.76 0.04 11.53
CA LEU A 93 -6.35 1.00 10.51
C LEU A 93 -7.49 1.30 9.54
N ALA A 94 -7.47 2.46 8.88
CA ALA A 94 -8.41 2.74 7.79
C ALA A 94 -8.01 1.97 6.51
N LEU A 95 -8.97 1.32 5.85
CA LEU A 95 -8.82 0.90 4.46
C LEU A 95 -9.07 2.12 3.57
N LEU A 96 -8.01 2.67 2.98
CA LEU A 96 -8.06 3.91 2.21
C LEU A 96 -8.54 3.70 0.77
N GLY A 97 -8.35 2.49 0.23
CA GLY A 97 -8.82 2.16 -1.10
C GLY A 97 -8.37 0.78 -1.58
N GLN A 98 -9.06 0.30 -2.60
CA GLN A 98 -8.72 -0.91 -3.34
C GLN A 98 -8.59 -0.55 -4.82
N ILE A 99 -7.38 -0.66 -5.35
CA ILE A 99 -7.03 -0.22 -6.70
C ILE A 99 -7.03 -1.44 -7.64
N PRO A 100 -7.68 -1.37 -8.81
CA PRO A 100 -7.72 -2.49 -9.74
C PRO A 100 -6.38 -2.72 -10.44
N LEU A 101 -6.14 -3.95 -10.89
CA LEU A 101 -5.17 -4.23 -11.95
C LEU A 101 -5.79 -3.83 -13.30
N HIS A 102 -5.37 -2.69 -13.83
CA HIS A 102 -5.88 -2.13 -15.10
C HIS A 102 -4.77 -1.91 -16.11
N ILE A 103 -5.04 -2.25 -17.38
CA ILE A 103 -4.03 -2.22 -18.44
C ILE A 103 -3.56 -0.80 -18.75
N SER A 104 -4.47 0.18 -18.77
CA SER A 104 -4.12 1.57 -19.05
C SER A 104 -3.18 2.16 -18.01
N MET A 105 -3.41 1.88 -16.71
CA MET A 105 -2.50 2.35 -15.66
C MET A 105 -1.08 1.82 -15.84
N ARG A 106 -0.93 0.54 -16.23
CA ARG A 106 0.37 -0.04 -16.53
C ARG A 106 1.02 0.65 -17.74
N GLU A 107 0.26 0.90 -18.80
CA GLU A 107 0.76 1.57 -20.02
C GLU A 107 1.19 3.02 -19.78
N ASP A 108 0.38 3.77 -19.03
CA ASP A 108 0.63 5.15 -18.65
C ASP A 108 1.89 5.25 -17.79
N ILE A 109 2.05 4.37 -16.80
CA ILE A 109 3.25 4.28 -15.96
C ILE A 109 4.50 3.89 -16.77
N ASP A 110 4.39 2.90 -17.65
CA ASP A 110 5.50 2.48 -18.54
C ASP A 110 5.95 3.63 -19.45
N ALA A 111 5.00 4.46 -19.90
CA ALA A 111 5.24 5.62 -20.75
C ALA A 111 5.67 6.88 -19.98
N GLY A 112 5.66 6.85 -18.64
CA GLY A 112 6.00 8.00 -17.80
C GLY A 112 4.93 9.11 -17.78
N VAL A 113 3.67 8.75 -18.03
CA VAL A 113 2.50 9.63 -18.00
C VAL A 113 1.42 9.12 -17.02
N PRO A 114 1.78 8.83 -15.76
CA PRO A 114 0.87 8.28 -14.75
C PRO A 114 -0.28 9.22 -14.37
#